data_AF-A0A2C4QZQ8-F1
#
_entry.id   AF-A0A2C4QZQ8-F1
#
_cell.length_a   1.000
_cell.length_b   1.000
_cell.length_c   1.000
_cell.angle_alpha   90.00
_cell.angle_beta   90.00
_cell.angle_gamma   90.00
#
_symmetry.space_group_name_H-M   'P 1'
#
loop_
_entity.id
_entity.type
_entity.pdbx_description
1 polymer ?
#
loop_
_entity_poly.entity_id
_entity_poly.type
_entity_poly.pdbx_seq_one_letter_code
_entity_poly.pdbx_strand_id
1 'polypeptide(L)'
;MTCVHDFGIIDDFDYQRNYNNYTPEKYRCIAIDDDDDIISSLIQNLSIMKTYFHAVKNPEFGLSYWGITIIPPESLSIFYEAVTSSKFFKHSVELNEFASKIVQATAEQKYMIYYGV
;
A
#
# COMPACT_ATOMS: atom_id res chain seq x y z
N MET A 1 14.05 3.08 -16.00
CA MET A 1 13.67 1.75 -15.48
C MET A 1 12.49 2.03 -14.61
N THR A 2 11.30 1.61 -15.03
CA THR A 2 10.06 1.89 -14.32
C THR A 2 10.06 1.09 -13.01
N CYS A 3 9.94 1.79 -11.89
CA CYS A 3 9.84 1.20 -10.57
C CYS A 3 8.38 0.75 -10.39
N VAL A 4 8.13 -0.56 -10.26
CA VAL A 4 6.77 -1.09 -10.10
C VAL A 4 6.51 -1.33 -8.63
N HIS A 5 5.37 -0.84 -8.16
CA HIS A 5 4.94 -0.96 -6.78
C HIS A 5 3.66 -1.80 -6.70
N ASP A 6 3.67 -2.85 -5.88
CA ASP A 6 2.53 -3.76 -5.77
C ASP A 6 1.73 -3.54 -4.48
N PHE A 7 0.41 -3.47 -4.62
CA PHE A 7 -0.51 -3.31 -3.49
C PHE A 7 -1.58 -4.40 -3.45
N GLY A 8 -1.64 -5.14 -2.34
CA GLY A 8 -2.56 -6.27 -2.16
C GLY A 8 -3.36 -6.19 -0.87
N ILE A 9 -4.36 -7.08 -0.77
CA ILE A 9 -5.15 -7.28 0.45
C ILE A 9 -4.72 -8.60 1.08
N ILE A 10 -4.49 -8.59 2.40
CA ILE A 10 -4.21 -9.81 3.16
C ILE A 10 -5.54 -10.40 3.63
N ASP A 11 -5.94 -11.52 3.02
CA ASP A 11 -7.22 -12.18 3.33
C ASP A 11 -7.26 -12.81 4.73
N ASP A 12 -6.16 -13.44 5.13
CA ASP A 12 -5.99 -14.07 6.45
C ASP A 12 -4.72 -13.51 7.09
N PHE A 13 -4.93 -12.53 7.98
CA PHE A 13 -3.85 -11.78 8.60
C PHE A 13 -3.33 -12.49 9.84
N ASP A 14 -2.04 -12.82 9.84
CA ASP A 14 -1.34 -13.39 10.98
C ASP A 14 -0.41 -12.36 11.64
N TYR A 15 -0.72 -12.01 12.89
CA TYR A 15 0.03 -11.07 13.72
C TYR A 15 1.45 -11.54 14.08
N GLN A 16 1.71 -12.86 14.05
CA GLN A 16 3.02 -13.45 14.37
C GLN A 16 3.89 -13.66 13.12
N ARG A 17 3.30 -13.52 11.93
CA ARG A 17 3.97 -13.76 10.66
C ARG A 17 4.96 -12.64 10.32
N ASN A 18 6.12 -13.05 9.79
CA ASN A 18 7.02 -12.15 9.06
C ASN A 18 6.71 -12.26 7.56
N TYR A 19 6.30 -11.15 6.95
CA TYR A 19 6.01 -10.99 5.54
C TYR A 19 7.30 -10.55 4.82
N ASN A 20 8.23 -11.49 4.61
CA ASN A 20 9.53 -11.22 3.99
C ASN A 20 9.62 -11.64 2.52
N ASN A 21 8.65 -12.42 2.04
CA ASN A 21 8.66 -12.93 0.67
C ASN A 21 7.82 -12.04 -0.23
N TYR A 22 8.40 -11.66 -1.36
CA TYR A 22 7.68 -11.07 -2.49
C TYR A 22 6.77 -12.13 -3.12
N THR A 23 5.47 -12.03 -2.84
CA THR A 23 4.44 -12.98 -3.29
C THR A 23 3.16 -12.24 -3.72
N PRO A 24 3.25 -11.32 -4.71
CA PRO A 24 2.15 -10.43 -5.09
C PRO A 24 0.88 -11.18 -5.54
N GLU A 25 1.04 -12.33 -6.22
CA GLU A 25 -0.08 -13.17 -6.66
C GLU A 25 -0.95 -13.65 -5.49
N LYS A 26 -0.33 -13.96 -4.34
CA LYS A 26 -1.04 -14.44 -3.15
C LYS A 26 -2.00 -13.39 -2.59
N TYR A 27 -1.65 -12.11 -2.70
CA TYR A 27 -2.43 -10.99 -2.16
C TYR A 27 -3.26 -10.28 -3.23
N ARG A 28 -3.32 -10.88 -4.44
CA ARG A 28 -4.02 -10.35 -5.61
C ARG A 28 -3.61 -8.90 -5.86
N CYS A 29 -2.30 -8.63 -5.85
CA CYS A 29 -1.80 -7.26 -5.92
C CYS A 29 -2.22 -6.56 -7.22
N ILE A 30 -2.38 -5.24 -7.12
CA ILE A 30 -2.40 -4.32 -8.27
C ILE A 30 -1.01 -3.72 -8.35
N ALA A 31 -0.43 -3.75 -9.54
CA ALA A 31 0.84 -3.11 -9.85
C ALA A 31 0.59 -1.66 -10.27
N ILE A 32 1.38 -0.74 -9.74
CA ILE A 32 1.37 0.68 -10.11
C ILE A 32 2.79 1.06 -10.52
N ASP A 33 2.93 1.55 -11.73
CA ASP A 33 4.17 2.10 -12.24
C ASP A 33 4.45 3.46 -11.57
N ASP A 34 5.61 3.63 -10.95
CA ASP A 34 6.12 4.91 -10.42
C ASP A 34 6.75 5.76 -11.54
N ASP A 35 6.14 5.75 -12.72
CA ASP A 35 6.45 6.72 -13.77
C ASP A 35 6.00 8.11 -13.27
N ASP A 36 6.76 9.16 -13.61
CA ASP A 36 6.54 10.54 -13.14
C ASP A 36 6.49 10.71 -11.61
N ASP A 37 7.18 9.85 -10.85
CA ASP A 37 7.31 9.92 -9.38
C ASP A 37 5.96 9.89 -8.62
N ILE A 38 4.95 9.19 -9.18
CA ILE A 38 3.61 9.09 -8.60
C ILE A 38 3.63 8.53 -7.18
N ILE A 39 4.26 7.37 -6.98
CA ILE A 39 4.37 6.68 -5.70
C ILE A 39 5.30 7.46 -4.76
N SER A 40 6.44 7.93 -5.26
CA SER A 40 7.36 8.77 -4.49
C SER A 40 6.66 10.01 -3.91
N SER A 41 5.82 10.69 -4.71
CA SER A 41 5.02 11.83 -4.26
C SER A 41 3.94 11.45 -3.26
N LEU A 42 3.33 10.26 -3.38
CA LEU A 42 2.34 9.77 -2.41
C LEU A 42 3.00 9.47 -1.06
N ILE A 43 4.17 8.83 -1.06
CA ILE A 43 4.90 8.43 0.14
C ILE A 43 5.23 9.62 1.03
N GLN A 44 5.59 10.77 0.45
CA GLN A 44 5.88 12.00 1.21
C GLN A 44 4.68 12.45 2.08
N ASN A 45 3.46 12.25 1.58
CA ASN A 45 2.22 12.62 2.27
C ASN A 45 1.79 11.59 3.33
N LEU A 46 2.43 10.42 3.39
CA LEU A 46 2.07 9.31 4.26
C LEU A 46 2.94 9.21 5.52
N SER A 47 3.81 10.19 5.78
CA SER A 47 4.74 10.20 6.92
C SER A 47 4.09 10.06 8.31
N ILE A 48 2.78 10.32 8.44
CA ILE A 48 2.02 10.16 9.68
C ILE A 48 1.16 8.88 9.72
N MET A 49 1.08 8.16 8.60
CA MET A 49 0.26 6.96 8.47
C MET A 49 0.93 5.81 9.20
N LYS A 50 0.26 5.20 10.18
CA LYS A 50 0.82 4.08 10.94
C LYS A 50 0.93 2.84 10.04
N THR A 51 2.06 2.18 10.05
CA THR A 51 2.30 0.96 9.28
C THR A 51 3.23 0.01 10.04
N TYR A 52 3.52 -1.14 9.44
CA TYR A 52 4.50 -2.09 9.97
C TYR A 52 5.43 -2.56 8.88
N PHE A 53 6.74 -2.55 9.10
CA PHE A 53 7.71 -3.05 8.13
C PHE A 53 7.99 -4.53 8.36
N HIS A 54 7.69 -5.35 7.35
CA HIS A 54 7.82 -6.81 7.35
C HIS A 54 6.99 -7.58 8.40
N ALA A 55 6.70 -7.04 9.58
CA ALA A 55 5.95 -7.71 10.65
C ALA A 55 5.35 -6.71 11.64
N VAL A 56 4.23 -7.05 12.29
CA VAL A 56 3.52 -6.17 13.26
C VAL A 56 4.41 -5.72 14.42
N LYS A 57 5.39 -6.54 14.81
CA LYS A 57 6.38 -6.21 15.85
C LYS A 57 7.32 -5.05 15.50
N ASN A 58 7.32 -4.61 14.24
CA ASN A 58 8.13 -3.51 13.73
C ASN A 58 7.21 -2.34 13.30
N PRO A 59 6.60 -1.62 14.26
CA PRO A 59 5.76 -0.47 13.94
C PRO A 59 6.60 0.66 13.35
N GLU A 60 6.09 1.23 12.27
CA GLU A 60 6.71 2.31 11.49
C GLU A 60 5.64 3.28 10.99
N PHE A 61 6.08 4.28 10.20
CA PHE A 61 5.17 5.20 9.54
C PHE A 61 5.43 5.29 8.04
N GLY A 62 4.38 5.56 7.27
CA GLY A 62 4.43 5.67 5.82
C GLY A 62 4.72 4.33 5.14
N LEU A 63 5.27 4.39 3.93
CA LEU A 63 5.62 3.21 3.14
C LEU A 63 7.14 3.12 2.96
N SER A 64 7.69 1.91 3.09
CA SER A 64 9.11 1.66 2.79
C SER A 64 9.31 1.62 1.27
N TYR A 65 9.91 2.65 0.68
CA TYR A 65 10.17 2.67 -0.78
C TYR A 65 10.92 1.43 -1.25
N TRP A 66 11.85 0.91 -0.44
CA TRP A 66 12.65 -0.29 -0.70
C TRP A 66 12.34 -1.41 0.31
N GLY A 67 11.15 -2.01 0.24
CA GLY A 67 10.80 -3.12 1.14
C GLY A 67 9.31 -3.44 1.23
N ILE A 68 8.96 -4.19 2.28
CA ILE A 68 7.59 -4.69 2.48
C ILE A 68 6.94 -3.91 3.61
N THR A 69 5.80 -3.29 3.32
CA THR A 69 4.99 -2.59 4.31
C THR A 69 3.64 -3.26 4.47
N ILE A 70 3.22 -3.43 5.72
CA ILE A 70 1.89 -3.88 6.11
C ILE A 70 1.12 -2.64 6.54
N ILE A 71 -0.06 -2.45 5.96
CA ILE A 71 -0.91 -1.28 6.21
C ILE A 71 -2.14 -1.77 6.97
N PRO A 72 -2.35 -1.32 8.21
CA PRO A 72 -3.47 -1.76 9.00
C PRO A 72 -4.78 -1.05 8.61
N PRO A 73 -5.95 -1.65 8.92
CA PRO A 73 -7.26 -1.10 8.57
C PRO A 73 -7.47 0.35 9.03
N GLU A 74 -6.98 0.71 10.23
CA GLU A 74 -7.10 2.07 10.78
C GLU A 74 -6.34 3.13 9.99
N SER A 75 -5.37 2.73 9.17
CA SER A 75 -4.55 3.63 8.35
C SER A 75 -5.11 3.80 6.93
N LEU A 76 -6.08 2.99 6.53
CA LEU A 76 -6.60 2.99 5.16
C LEU A 76 -7.36 4.26 4.79
N SER A 77 -7.96 4.95 5.76
CA SER A 77 -8.62 6.25 5.51
C SER A 77 -7.61 7.32 5.09
N ILE A 78 -6.52 7.46 5.84
CA ILE A 78 -5.40 8.37 5.51
C ILE A 78 -4.82 7.97 4.16
N PHE A 79 -4.68 6.68 3.90
CA PHE A 79 -4.12 6.21 2.64
C PHE A 79 -5.00 6.55 1.43
N TYR A 80 -6.31 6.31 1.55
CA TYR A 80 -7.29 6.65 0.54
C TYR A 80 -7.31 8.15 0.23
N GLU A 81 -7.26 8.99 1.28
CA GLU A 81 -7.19 10.44 1.13
C GLU A 81 -5.92 10.87 0.37
N ALA A 82 -4.76 10.28 0.69
CA ALA A 82 -3.51 10.58 -0.01
C ALA A 82 -3.58 10.21 -1.50
N VAL A 83 -4.14 9.04 -1.83
CA VAL A 83 -4.30 8.57 -3.21
C VAL A 83 -5.27 9.46 -3.99
N THR A 84 -6.45 9.75 -3.44
CA THR A 84 -7.50 10.53 -4.13
C THR A 84 -7.21 12.02 -4.21
N SER A 85 -6.42 12.56 -3.28
CA SER A 85 -5.95 13.95 -3.32
C SER A 85 -4.77 14.17 -4.26
N SER A 86 -4.17 13.09 -4.79
CA SER A 86 -3.07 13.18 -5.73
C SER A 86 -3.49 13.83 -7.05
N LYS A 87 -2.64 14.69 -7.60
CA LYS A 87 -2.84 15.32 -8.92
C LYS A 87 -2.97 14.29 -10.05
N PHE A 88 -2.41 13.09 -9.86
CA PHE A 88 -2.39 12.01 -10.84
C PHE A 88 -3.69 11.19 -10.85
N PHE A 89 -4.50 11.25 -9.78
CA PHE A 89 -5.67 10.40 -9.59
C PHE A 89 -6.70 10.47 -10.73
N LYS A 90 -6.94 11.68 -11.27
CA LYS A 90 -7.92 11.89 -12.35
C LYS A 90 -7.53 11.28 -13.70
N HIS A 91 -6.25 10.96 -13.89
CA HIS A 91 -5.71 10.55 -15.17
C HIS A 91 -5.14 9.12 -15.18
N SER A 92 -5.00 8.48 -14.01
CA SER A 92 -4.49 7.12 -13.90
C SER A 92 -5.62 6.13 -13.59
N VAL A 93 -5.79 5.14 -14.47
CA VAL A 93 -6.74 4.03 -14.25
C VAL A 93 -6.28 3.19 -13.07
N GLU A 94 -4.97 2.96 -12.95
CA GLU A 94 -4.33 2.19 -11.90
C GLU A 94 -4.61 2.79 -10.51
N LEU A 95 -4.52 4.12 -10.37
CA LEU A 95 -4.86 4.79 -9.11
C LEU A 95 -6.36 4.71 -8.76
N ASN A 96 -7.25 4.69 -9.76
CA ASN A 96 -8.69 4.51 -9.52
C ASN A 96 -9.01 3.07 -9.08
N GLU A 97 -8.41 2.07 -9.71
CA GLU A 97 -8.51 0.67 -9.30
C GLU A 97 -7.92 0.48 -7.90
N PHE A 98 -6.78 1.11 -7.63
CA PHE A 98 -6.13 1.05 -6.34
C PHE A 98 -6.97 1.68 -5.22
N ALA A 99 -7.56 2.86 -5.46
CA ALA A 99 -8.48 3.48 -4.51
C ALA A 99 -9.70 2.59 -4.22
N SER A 100 -10.23 1.92 -5.25
CA SER A 100 -11.33 0.95 -5.09
C SER A 100 -10.92 -0.24 -4.22
N LYS A 101 -9.68 -0.72 -4.36
CA LYS A 101 -9.11 -1.78 -3.52
C LYS A 101 -8.89 -1.34 -2.07
N ILE A 102 -8.51 -0.08 -1.82
CA ILE A 102 -8.44 0.47 -0.46
C ILE A 102 -9.83 0.53 0.18
N VAL A 103 -10.85 0.97 -0.58
CA VAL A 103 -12.25 0.98 -0.12
C VAL A 103 -12.72 -0.43 0.24
N GLN A 104 -12.39 -1.42 -0.59
CA GLN A 104 -12.69 -2.82 -0.29
C GLN A 104 -12.03 -3.28 1.02
N ALA A 105 -10.73 -3.06 1.18
CA ALA A 105 -10.01 -3.45 2.39
C ALA A 105 -10.57 -2.75 3.65
N THR A 106 -10.97 -1.47 3.51
CA THR A 106 -11.60 -0.70 4.59
C THR A 106 -12.95 -1.30 4.99
N ALA A 107 -13.81 -1.61 4.01
CA ALA A 107 -15.12 -2.21 4.25
C ALA A 107 -15.02 -3.61 4.89
N GLU A 108 -14.03 -4.39 4.47
CA GLU A 108 -13.76 -5.73 5.00
C GLU A 108 -12.90 -5.73 6.27
N GLN A 109 -12.46 -4.56 6.76
CA GLN A 109 -11.54 -4.40 7.90
C GLN A 109 -10.26 -5.26 7.75
N LYS A 110 -9.72 -5.34 6.53
CA LYS A 110 -8.55 -6.14 6.19
C LYS A 110 -7.27 -5.32 6.15
N TYR A 111 -6.17 -5.98 6.50
CA TYR A 111 -4.84 -5.44 6.31
C TYR A 111 -4.49 -5.44 4.82
N MET A 112 -3.71 -4.44 4.40
CA MET A 112 -3.11 -4.41 3.07
C MET A 112 -1.60 -4.68 3.16
N ILE A 113 -1.03 -5.15 2.06
CA ILE A 113 0.40 -5.32 1.89
C ILE A 113 0.87 -4.47 0.72
N TYR A 114 2.03 -3.85 0.88
CA TYR A 114 2.72 -3.08 -0.13
C TYR A 114 4.13 -3.65 -0.31
N TYR A 115 4.51 -3.82 -1.57
CA TYR A 115 5.86 -4.15 -1.99
C TYR A 115 6.46 -2.96 -2.72
N GLY A 116 7.49 -2.36 -2.12
CA GLY A 116 8.38 -1.42 -2.76
C GLY A 116 9.44 -2.10 -3.62
N VAL A 117 10.27 -1.29 -4.27
CA VAL A 117 11.27 -1.71 -5.27
C VAL A 117 12.52 -2.31 -4.62
#